data_AF-A0A2M7A1L9-F1
#
_entry.id   AF-A0A2M7A1L9-F1
#
_cell.length_a   1.000
_cell.length_b   1.000
_cell.length_c   1.000
_cell.angle_alpha   90.00
_cell.angle_beta   90.00
_cell.angle_gamma   90.00
#
_symmetry.space_group_name_H-M   'P 1'
#
loop_
_entity.id
_entity.type
_entity.pdbx_description
1 polymer ?
#
loop_
_entity_poly.entity_id
_entity_poly.type
_entity_poly.pdbx_seq_one_letter_code
_entity_poly.pdbx_strand_id
1 'polypeptide(L)'
;DLFGKTKRTFSSGCIRLEKPVEVGEFILRNRENWNKEKIEKAMFSGKERIEELKTDEKVPLHVIYLTFSADDNEKVQFKNDVYGYDKEYAKILQMKKL
;
A
#
# COMPACT_ATOMS: atom_id res chain seq x y z
N ASP A 1 -8.79 -7.40 -15.46
CA ASP A 1 -8.11 -6.57 -14.45
C ASP A 1 -7.68 -7.41 -13.25
N LEU A 2 -6.53 -7.12 -12.64
CA LEU A 2 -5.99 -7.76 -11.43
C LEU A 2 -6.58 -7.19 -10.14
N PHE A 3 -7.07 -5.94 -10.14
CA PHE A 3 -7.64 -5.32 -8.94
C PHE A 3 -8.96 -5.96 -8.49
N GLY A 4 -9.76 -6.46 -9.44
CA GLY A 4 -10.99 -7.22 -9.16
C GLY A 4 -10.80 -8.65 -8.65
N LYS A 5 -9.57 -9.13 -8.41
CA LYS A 5 -9.31 -10.48 -7.89
C LYS A 5 -9.37 -10.51 -6.36
N THR A 6 -9.89 -11.59 -5.79
CA THR A 6 -9.89 -11.83 -4.33
C THR A 6 -8.47 -11.99 -3.78
N LYS A 7 -7.63 -12.76 -4.49
CA LYS A 7 -6.18 -12.87 -4.21
C LYS A 7 -5.44 -11.90 -5.12
N ARG A 8 -4.62 -11.01 -4.56
CA ARG A 8 -3.87 -9.97 -5.31
C ARG A 8 -2.35 -10.02 -5.16
N THR A 9 -1.82 -11.15 -4.70
CA THR A 9 -0.37 -11.39 -4.54
C THR A 9 0.29 -11.72 -5.90
N PHE A 10 0.24 -10.80 -6.85
CA PHE A 10 0.76 -10.99 -8.22
C PHE A 10 2.03 -10.19 -8.52
N SER A 11 2.49 -9.33 -7.62
CA SER A 11 3.70 -8.52 -7.83
C SER A 11 4.95 -9.24 -7.33
N SER A 12 6.09 -8.91 -7.94
CA SER A 12 7.42 -9.41 -7.54
C SER A 12 8.08 -8.56 -6.45
N GLY A 13 7.35 -7.66 -5.80
CA GLY A 13 7.87 -6.82 -4.71
C GLY A 13 7.28 -5.41 -4.64
N CYS A 14 7.00 -4.77 -5.78
CA CYS A 14 6.37 -3.44 -5.77
C CYS A 14 4.87 -3.51 -5.43
N ILE A 15 4.38 -2.50 -4.70
CA ILE A 15 2.94 -2.31 -4.44
C ILE A 15 2.35 -1.51 -5.60
N ARG A 16 1.32 -2.05 -6.25
CA ARG A 16 0.60 -1.38 -7.34
C ARG A 16 -0.66 -0.73 -6.80
N LEU A 17 -0.96 0.48 -7.29
CA LEU A 17 -2.13 1.26 -6.90
C LEU A 17 -3.20 1.18 -7.99
N GLU A 18 -4.46 0.97 -7.61
CA GLU A 18 -5.61 0.95 -8.53
C GLU A 18 -5.91 2.34 -9.09
N LYS A 19 -5.72 3.35 -8.24
CA LYS A 19 -6.01 4.77 -8.52
C LYS A 19 -4.74 5.62 -8.37
N PRO A 20 -3.71 5.41 -9.21
CA PRO A 20 -2.40 6.08 -9.03
C PRO A 20 -2.47 7.59 -9.22
N VAL A 21 -3.38 8.11 -10.05
CA VAL A 21 -3.58 9.57 -10.25
C VAL A 21 -4.09 10.22 -8.96
N GLU A 22 -5.11 9.64 -8.32
CA GLU A 22 -5.67 10.16 -7.06
C GLU A 22 -4.64 10.18 -5.93
N VAL A 23 -3.79 9.14 -5.85
CA VAL A 23 -2.68 9.10 -4.90
C VAL A 23 -1.63 10.17 -5.23
N GLY A 24 -1.32 10.38 -6.51
CA GLY A 24 -0.45 11.47 -6.95
C GLY A 24 -0.99 12.85 -6.58
N GLU A 25 -2.29 13.09 -6.77
CA GLU A 25 -2.97 14.33 -6.36
C GLU A 25 -2.85 14.53 -4.85
N PHE A 26 -3.10 13.50 -4.05
CA PHE A 26 -2.94 13.58 -2.59
C PHE A 26 -1.50 13.92 -2.18
N ILE A 27 -0.51 13.22 -2.75
CA ILE A 27 0.91 13.42 -2.41
C ILE A 27 1.38 14.83 -2.80
N LEU A 28 0.92 15.35 -3.94
CA LEU A 28 1.37 16.62 -4.51
C LEU A 28 0.44 17.81 -4.18
N ARG A 29 -0.61 17.61 -3.37
CA ARG A 29 -1.66 18.62 -3.09
C ARG A 29 -1.16 19.99 -2.63
N ASN A 30 -0.03 20.04 -1.92
CA ASN A 30 0.56 21.27 -1.37
C ASN A 30 1.68 21.84 -2.26
N ARG A 31 1.91 21.26 -3.45
CA ARG A 31 2.88 21.75 -4.41
C ARG A 31 2.23 22.69 -5.40
N GLU A 32 2.76 23.91 -5.46
CA GLU A 32 2.45 24.81 -6.56
C GLU A 32 2.78 24.14 -7.90
N ASN A 33 1.93 24.41 -8.90
CA ASN A 33 2.05 23.91 -10.26
C ASN A 33 1.83 22.40 -10.45
N TRP A 34 1.26 21.66 -9.49
CA TRP A 34 0.81 20.29 -9.69
C TRP A 34 -0.71 20.18 -9.59
N ASN A 35 -1.37 20.02 -10.75
CA ASN A 35 -2.79 19.72 -10.86
C ASN A 35 -2.99 18.34 -11.51
N LYS A 36 -4.22 17.83 -11.48
CA LYS A 36 -4.57 16.52 -12.06
C LYS A 36 -4.07 16.33 -13.49
N GLU A 37 -4.34 17.31 -14.36
CA GLU A 37 -3.97 17.24 -15.78
C GLU A 37 -2.46 17.09 -15.96
N LYS A 38 -1.66 17.83 -15.19
CA LYS A 38 -0.20 17.72 -15.24
C LYS A 38 0.31 16.39 -14.70
N ILE A 39 -0.33 15.85 -13.66
CA ILE A 39 -0.02 14.52 -13.11
C ILE A 39 -0.28 13.44 -14.16
N GLU A 40 -1.45 13.44 -14.78
CA GLU A 40 -1.82 12.50 -15.85
C GLU A 40 -0.85 12.63 -17.04
N LYS A 41 -0.59 13.87 -17.49
CA LYS A 41 0.34 14.12 -18.58
C LYS A 41 1.75 13.60 -18.28
N ALA A 42 2.25 13.79 -17.06
CA ALA A 42 3.56 13.28 -16.65
C ALA A 42 3.57 11.74 -16.63
N MET A 43 2.56 11.12 -16.02
CA MET A 43 2.43 9.66 -15.87
C MET A 43 2.33 8.92 -17.20
N PHE A 44 1.63 9.49 -18.17
CA PHE A 44 1.38 8.88 -19.48
C PHE A 44 2.28 9.42 -20.60
N SER A 45 3.32 10.20 -20.26
CA SER A 45 4.22 10.80 -21.25
C SER A 45 5.12 9.80 -22.00
N GLY A 46 5.20 8.56 -21.54
CA GLY A 46 6.11 7.54 -22.05
C GLY A 46 7.59 7.80 -21.73
N LYS A 47 7.89 8.86 -20.96
CA LYS A 47 9.23 9.18 -20.46
C LYS A 47 9.23 9.11 -18.94
N GLU A 48 10.25 8.47 -18.38
CA GLU A 48 10.45 8.48 -16.94
C GLU A 48 10.70 9.92 -16.47
N ARG A 49 9.99 10.31 -15.42
CA ARG A 49 10.14 11.60 -14.76
C ARG A 49 10.16 11.36 -13.26
N ILE A 50 11.27 11.72 -12.63
CA ILE A 50 11.44 11.63 -11.19
C ILE A 50 11.10 13.00 -10.59
N GLU A 51 10.09 13.02 -9.73
CA GLU A 51 9.75 14.19 -8.92
C GLU A 51 10.19 13.94 -7.49
N GLU A 52 11.28 14.59 -7.10
CA GLU A 52 11.72 14.55 -5.71
C GLU A 52 10.74 15.34 -4.83
N LEU A 53 10.17 14.66 -3.84
CA LEU A 53 9.39 15.30 -2.78
C LEU A 53 10.34 16.06 -1.83
N LYS A 54 10.85 17.20 -2.29
CA LYS A 54 11.62 18.16 -1.49
C LYS A 54 10.69 18.95 -0.54
N THR A 55 10.03 18.29 0.39
CA THR A 55 9.09 18.95 1.33
C THR A 55 9.51 18.70 2.77
N ASP A 56 9.28 19.70 3.64
CA ASP A 56 9.30 19.53 5.09
C ASP A 56 8.14 18.64 5.56
N GLU A 57 7.07 18.54 4.76
CA GLU A 57 5.94 17.63 4.95
C GLU A 57 6.24 16.25 4.35
N LYS A 58 6.81 15.35 5.15
CA LYS A 58 6.93 13.93 4.78
C LYS A 58 5.56 13.26 4.93
N VAL A 59 5.16 12.47 3.93
CA VAL A 59 4.02 11.56 4.05
C VAL A 59 4.51 10.25 4.69
N PRO A 60 4.16 9.95 5.95
CA PRO A 60 4.57 8.68 6.55
C PRO A 60 3.90 7.51 5.83
N LEU A 61 4.69 6.50 5.46
CA LEU A 61 4.21 5.27 4.84
C LEU A 61 4.53 4.09 5.76
N HIS A 62 3.48 3.45 6.28
CA HIS A 62 3.59 2.23 7.06
C HIS A 62 2.96 1.08 6.29
N VAL A 63 3.75 0.03 6.03
CA VAL A 63 3.26 -1.21 5.44
C VAL A 63 3.15 -2.24 6.57
N ILE A 64 1.93 -2.51 7.00
CA ILE A 64 1.65 -3.44 8.10
C ILE A 64 0.97 -4.69 7.53
N TYR A 65 1.46 -5.86 7.93
CA TYR A 65 0.86 -7.13 7.58
C TYR A 65 -0.01 -7.63 8.74
N LEU A 66 -1.33 -7.61 8.53
CA LEU A 66 -2.32 -8.10 9.49
C LEU A 66 -3.22 -9.12 8.81
N THR A 67 -3.32 -10.30 9.41
CA THR A 67 -4.22 -11.40 9.00
C THR A 67 -5.57 -11.33 9.69
N PHE A 68 -5.83 -10.28 10.47
CA PHE A 68 -7.12 -10.00 11.08
C PHE A 68 -7.40 -8.49 11.16
N SER A 69 -8.67 -8.13 11.29
CA SER A 69 -9.13 -6.78 11.59
C SER A 69 -10.46 -6.84 12.34
N ALA A 70 -10.70 -5.93 13.28
CA ALA A 70 -12.01 -5.72 13.87
C ALA A 70 -12.68 -4.52 13.18
N ASP A 71 -13.97 -4.62 12.89
CA ASP A 71 -14.78 -3.47 12.48
C ASP A 71 -15.37 -2.73 13.70
N ASP A 72 -16.02 -1.59 13.44
CA ASP A 72 -16.61 -0.73 14.48
C ASP A 72 -17.73 -1.42 15.27
N ASN A 73 -18.23 -2.58 14.82
CA ASN A 73 -19.23 -3.39 15.50
C ASN A 73 -18.61 -4.58 16.25
N GLU A 74 -17.31 -4.51 16.54
CA GLU A 74 -16.53 -5.55 17.22
C GLU A 74 -16.48 -6.89 16.47
N LYS A 75 -16.86 -6.92 15.20
CA LYS A 75 -16.81 -8.15 14.42
C LYS A 75 -15.41 -8.34 13.86
N VAL A 76 -14.79 -9.45 14.24
CA VAL A 76 -13.46 -9.83 13.76
C VAL A 76 -13.56 -10.51 12.41
N GLN A 77 -12.75 -10.04 11.47
CA GLN A 77 -12.57 -10.63 10.15
C GLN A 77 -11.15 -11.15 10.02
N PHE A 78 -11.00 -12.38 9.53
CA PHE A 78 -9.70 -12.99 9.26
C PHE A 78 -9.42 -13.00 7.75
N LYS A 79 -8.14 -12.89 7.40
CA LYS A 79 -7.62 -12.90 6.04
C LYS A 79 -6.61 -14.05 5.91
N ASN A 80 -6.46 -14.57 4.70
CA ASN A 80 -5.51 -15.65 4.43
C ASN A 80 -4.07 -15.20 4.72
N ASP A 81 -3.34 -15.99 5.50
CA ASP A 81 -1.92 -15.78 5.74
C ASP A 81 -1.08 -16.26 4.53
N VAL A 82 -0.94 -15.38 3.55
CA VAL A 82 -0.27 -15.68 2.28
C VAL A 82 1.25 -15.82 2.40
N TYR A 83 1.85 -15.32 3.48
CA TYR A 83 3.28 -15.42 3.75
C TYR A 83 3.65 -16.46 4.82
N GLY A 84 2.67 -17.03 5.52
CA GLY A 84 2.90 -18.09 6.50
C GLY A 84 3.46 -17.61 7.85
N TYR A 85 3.47 -16.29 8.08
CA TYR A 85 4.07 -15.70 9.27
C TYR A 85 3.32 -16.07 10.56
N ASP A 86 2.00 -16.22 10.51
CA ASP A 86 1.21 -16.57 11.70
C ASP A 86 1.63 -17.94 12.25
N LYS A 87 1.88 -18.89 11.34
CA LYS A 87 2.36 -20.23 11.69
C LYS A 87 3.76 -20.19 12.30
N GLU A 88 4.64 -19.35 11.78
CA GLU A 88 6.00 -19.21 12.32
C GLU A 88 5.99 -18.55 13.71
N TYR A 89 5.20 -17.50 13.89
CA TYR A 89 5.04 -16.84 15.19
C TYR A 89 4.44 -17.77 16.24
N ALA A 90 3.44 -18.57 15.88
CA ALA A 90 2.86 -19.56 16.78
C ALA A 90 3.90 -20.55 17.32
N LYS A 91 4.82 -21.03 16.48
CA LYS A 91 5.92 -21.92 16.91
C LYS A 91 6.83 -21.24 17.93
N ILE A 92 7.26 -20.01 17.63
CA ILE A 92 8.15 -19.23 18.52
C ILE A 92 7.49 -18.98 19.88
N LEU A 93 6.21 -18.61 19.88
CA LEU A 93 5.44 -18.35 21.10
C LEU A 93 5.25 -19.62 21.94
N GLN A 94 5.10 -20.79 21.31
CA GLN A 94 5.04 -22.07 22.01
C GLN A 94 6.39 -22.47 22.61
N MET A 95 7.50 -22.25 21.90
CA MET A 95 8.85 -22.54 22.40
C MET A 95 9.25 -21.67 23.60
N LYS A 96 8.79 -20.42 23.67
CA LYS A 96 9.05 -19.52 24.82
C LYS A 96 8.26 -19.86 26.08
N LYS A 97 7.26 -20.75 25.99
CA LYS A 97 6.49 -21.22 27.15
C LYS A 97 7.15 -22.42 27.84
N LEU A 98 8.20 -22.99 27.26
CA LEU A 98 9.06 -24.04 27.84
C LEU A 98 10.31 -23.39 28.44
#